data_AF-A0A937Z245-F1
#
_entry.id   AF-A0A937Z245-F1
#
_cell.length_a   1.000
_cell.length_b   1.000
_cell.length_c   1.000
_cell.angle_alpha   90.00
_cell.angle_beta   90.00
_cell.angle_gamma   90.00
#
_symmetry.space_group_name_H-M   'P 1'
#
loop_
_entity.id
_entity.type
_entity.pdbx_description
1 polymer ?
#
loop_
_entity_poly.entity_id
_entity_poly.type
_entity_poly.pdbx_seq_one_letter_code
_entity_poly.pdbx_strand_id
1 'polypeptide(L)'
;MPAHDPTEPAASSHRRLLMTPPNLLLLVIDSARADHFSCYGYDRPTTPNIDRIAAEGVQFEAAYSESSWTLPACFSLLTGLAPREHQGESVRTLPPAIPTLAEVLQRRGYATFGASGNDFVGPRTGLERGLATFRSTPQTGFWTQAFYRYGPQRMGWADWGGRWMTSRFLRWVQQAPRPWFGLVWHNEP
;
A
#
# COMPACT_ATOMS: atom_id res chain seq x y z
N MET A 1 -38.62 11.15 42.30
CA MET A 1 -38.49 10.87 40.86
C MET A 1 -37.02 10.60 40.58
N PRO A 2 -36.60 9.35 40.34
CA PRO A 2 -35.20 9.04 40.05
C PRO A 2 -34.88 9.33 38.58
N ALA A 3 -33.71 9.91 38.37
CA ALA A 3 -33.18 10.32 37.08
C ALA A 3 -32.86 9.14 36.17
N HIS A 4 -33.09 9.36 34.87
CA HIS A 4 -32.80 8.45 33.77
C HIS A 4 -31.30 8.21 33.67
N ASP A 5 -30.90 6.93 33.72
CA ASP A 5 -29.56 6.47 33.38
C ASP A 5 -29.35 6.59 31.86
N PRO A 6 -28.38 7.37 31.36
CA PRO A 6 -28.12 7.47 29.93
C PRO A 6 -27.26 6.27 29.51
N THR A 7 -27.96 5.22 29.08
CA THR A 7 -27.59 4.29 28.00
C THR A 7 -26.12 4.26 27.62
N GLU A 8 -25.46 3.21 28.10
CA GLU A 8 -24.31 2.54 27.49
C GLU A 8 -24.42 2.56 25.94
N PRO A 9 -23.40 3.04 25.20
CA PRO A 9 -23.46 3.02 23.75
C PRO A 9 -23.48 1.57 23.28
N ALA A 10 -24.51 1.21 22.51
CA ALA A 10 -24.67 -0.09 21.88
C ALA A 10 -23.36 -0.52 21.20
N ALA A 11 -22.68 -1.51 21.79
CA ALA A 11 -21.48 -2.11 21.23
C ALA A 11 -21.78 -2.55 19.80
N SER A 12 -21.04 -1.97 18.87
CA SER A 12 -21.33 -2.04 17.45
C SER A 12 -21.31 -3.48 16.92
N SER A 13 -22.32 -3.79 16.10
CA SER A 13 -22.59 -5.07 15.44
C SER A 13 -21.54 -5.50 14.38
N HIS A 14 -20.35 -4.91 14.37
CA HIS A 14 -19.29 -5.20 13.39
C HIS A 14 -18.39 -6.39 13.77
N ARG A 15 -18.54 -6.95 14.96
CA ARG A 15 -17.83 -8.15 15.39
C ARG A 15 -18.45 -9.43 14.81
N ARG A 16 -18.70 -9.46 13.49
CA ARG A 16 -18.85 -10.74 12.81
C ARG A 16 -17.45 -11.34 12.82
N LEU A 17 -17.19 -12.18 13.83
CA LEU A 17 -16.00 -13.03 13.91
C LEU A 17 -15.94 -13.79 12.59
N LEU A 18 -15.14 -13.31 11.64
CA LEU A 18 -14.84 -14.07 10.45
C LEU A 18 -14.22 -15.37 10.96
N MET A 19 -14.94 -16.49 10.81
CA MET A 19 -14.49 -17.81 11.27
C MET A 19 -13.15 -18.21 10.61
N THR A 20 -12.78 -17.53 9.53
CA THR A 20 -11.47 -17.58 8.89
C THR A 20 -10.91 -16.16 8.71
N PRO A 21 -9.63 -15.90 9.05
CA PRO A 21 -9.01 -14.60 8.81
C PRO A 21 -9.12 -14.20 7.33
N PRO A 22 -9.42 -12.92 7.02
CA PRO A 22 -9.56 -12.47 5.64
C PRO A 22 -8.21 -12.40 4.94
N ASN A 23 -8.25 -12.46 3.61
CA ASN A 23 -7.12 -12.07 2.79
C ASN A 23 -7.02 -10.55 2.75
N LEU A 24 -5.80 -10.03 2.64
CA LEU A 24 -5.50 -8.61 2.68
C LEU A 24 -4.69 -8.22 1.45
N LEU A 25 -5.12 -7.20 0.72
CA LEU A 25 -4.37 -6.61 -0.39
C LEU A 25 -4.13 -5.13 -0.09
N LEU A 26 -2.86 -4.73 0.00
CA LEU A 26 -2.44 -3.34 0.00
C LEU A 26 -1.95 -2.99 -1.41
N LEU A 27 -2.80 -2.28 -2.16
CA LEU A 27 -2.49 -1.74 -3.47
C LEU A 27 -2.06 -0.27 -3.29
N VAL A 28 -0.87 0.07 -3.77
CA VAL A 28 -0.35 1.44 -3.73
C VAL A 28 -0.06 1.92 -5.14
N ILE A 29 -0.50 3.15 -5.43
CA ILE A 29 -0.21 3.88 -6.66
C ILE A 29 0.65 5.07 -6.24
N ASP A 30 1.91 5.07 -6.66
CA ASP A 30 2.90 6.07 -6.28
C ASP A 30 2.59 7.42 -6.91
N SER A 31 2.75 8.48 -6.12
CA SER A 31 2.55 9.87 -6.57
C SER A 31 1.17 10.16 -7.16
N ALA A 32 0.18 9.32 -6.83
CA ALA A 32 -1.20 9.48 -7.26
C ALA A 32 -1.89 10.57 -6.42
N ARG A 33 -2.42 11.61 -7.09
CA ARG A 33 -3.19 12.67 -6.41
C ARG A 33 -4.67 12.37 -6.47
N ALA A 34 -5.38 12.58 -5.36
CA ALA A 34 -6.82 12.36 -5.28
C ALA A 34 -7.61 13.16 -6.32
N ASP A 35 -7.19 14.39 -6.64
CA ASP A 35 -7.85 15.26 -7.63
C ASP A 35 -7.73 14.77 -9.09
N HIS A 36 -7.04 13.66 -9.34
CA HIS A 36 -6.95 13.00 -10.65
C HIS A 36 -7.75 11.68 -10.74
N PHE A 37 -8.53 11.37 -9.70
CA PHE A 37 -9.38 10.18 -9.64
C PHE A 37 -10.84 10.61 -9.85
N SER A 38 -11.55 9.94 -10.75
CA SER A 38 -12.94 10.28 -11.07
C SER A 38 -13.88 10.12 -9.87
N CYS A 39 -13.63 9.16 -8.98
CA CYS A 39 -14.38 9.04 -7.71
C CYS A 39 -14.20 10.22 -6.74
N TYR A 40 -13.19 11.07 -6.93
CA TYR A 40 -13.00 12.32 -6.16
C TYR A 40 -13.41 13.57 -6.94
N GLY A 41 -14.11 13.41 -8.07
CA GLY A 41 -14.64 14.51 -8.86
C GLY A 41 -13.76 14.99 -10.01
N TYR A 42 -12.76 14.20 -10.43
CA TYR A 42 -11.99 14.52 -11.63
C TYR A 42 -12.85 14.40 -12.90
N ASP A 43 -12.79 15.41 -13.78
CA ASP A 43 -13.66 15.53 -14.96
C ASP A 43 -13.51 14.40 -15.99
N ARG A 44 -12.39 13.66 -15.95
CA ARG A 44 -12.08 12.58 -16.89
C ARG A 44 -12.25 11.22 -16.21
N PRO A 45 -12.81 10.21 -16.88
CA PRO A 45 -12.96 8.85 -16.34
C PRO A 45 -11.63 8.09 -16.37
N THR A 46 -10.68 8.47 -15.52
CA THR A 46 -9.32 7.91 -15.47
C THR A 46 -9.25 6.61 -14.67
N THR A 47 -10.18 6.42 -13.71
CA THR A 47 -10.05 5.37 -12.69
C THR A 47 -11.28 4.45 -12.56
N PRO A 48 -11.90 3.96 -13.65
CA PRO A 48 -13.18 3.24 -13.58
C PRO A 48 -13.16 1.99 -12.66
N ASN A 49 -12.01 1.31 -12.54
CA ASN A 49 -11.86 0.18 -11.63
C ASN A 49 -11.78 0.61 -10.15
N ILE A 50 -11.16 1.75 -9.86
CA ILE A 50 -11.10 2.30 -8.50
C ILE A 50 -12.47 2.90 -8.13
N ASP A 51 -13.15 3.54 -9.06
CA ASP A 51 -14.50 4.07 -8.85
C ASP A 51 -15.47 2.96 -8.43
N ARG A 52 -15.37 1.79 -9.07
CA ARG A 52 -16.13 0.61 -8.67
C ARG A 52 -15.80 0.15 -7.25
N ILE A 53 -14.51 0.13 -6.86
CA ILE A 53 -14.09 -0.22 -5.50
C ILE A 53 -14.62 0.80 -4.48
N ALA A 54 -14.59 2.10 -4.82
CA ALA A 54 -15.10 3.17 -3.97
C ALA A 54 -16.62 3.03 -3.77
N ALA A 55 -17.37 2.71 -4.84
CA ALA A 55 -18.82 2.52 -4.79
C ALA A 55 -19.25 1.26 -4.00
N GLU A 56 -18.44 0.20 -4.02
CA GLU A 56 -18.70 -1.05 -3.29
C GLU A 56 -18.13 -1.05 -1.86
N GLY A 57 -17.30 -0.05 -1.52
CA GLY A 57 -16.48 -0.02 -0.31
C GLY A 57 -16.64 1.26 0.51
N VAL A 58 -15.53 1.71 1.08
CA VAL A 58 -15.44 2.96 1.85
C VAL A 58 -14.43 3.86 1.16
N GLN A 59 -14.85 5.09 0.87
CA GLN A 59 -14.01 6.16 0.34
C GLN A 59 -13.72 7.16 1.46
N PHE A 60 -12.45 7.55 1.59
CA PHE A 60 -12.03 8.56 2.56
C PHE A 60 -11.81 9.89 1.83
N GLU A 61 -12.60 10.91 2.16
CA GLU A 61 -12.42 12.27 1.62
C GLU A 61 -11.15 12.96 2.18
N ALA A 62 -10.74 12.57 3.38
CA ALA A 62 -9.57 13.10 4.08
C ALA A 62 -8.63 11.96 4.48
N ALA A 63 -7.70 11.61 3.60
CA ALA A 63 -6.60 10.68 3.84
C ALA A 63 -5.26 11.37 3.57
N TYR A 64 -4.42 11.48 4.59
CA TYR A 64 -3.16 12.24 4.53
C TYR A 64 -1.96 11.30 4.57
N SER A 65 -0.93 11.63 3.77
CA SER A 65 0.37 10.98 3.87
C SER A 65 1.16 11.59 5.03
N GLU A 66 1.80 10.74 5.84
CA GLU A 66 2.67 11.15 6.95
C GLU A 66 3.94 11.89 6.47
N SER A 67 4.28 11.80 5.18
CA SER A 67 5.39 12.55 4.61
C SER A 67 5.16 12.92 3.15
N SER A 68 5.88 13.94 2.68
CA SER A 68 5.78 14.48 1.32
C SER A 68 6.58 13.71 0.27
N TRP A 69 7.37 12.72 0.67
CA TRP A 69 8.17 11.91 -0.25
C TRP A 69 8.16 10.43 0.13
N THR A 70 8.45 9.59 -0.85
CA THR A 70 8.15 8.16 -0.85
C THR A 70 8.66 7.42 0.39
N LEU A 71 9.96 7.49 0.69
CA LEU A 71 10.57 6.59 1.66
C LEU A 71 9.97 6.68 3.08
N PRO A 72 9.91 7.86 3.74
CA PRO A 72 9.27 7.96 5.05
C PRO A 72 7.77 7.67 4.99
N ALA A 73 7.06 8.06 3.94
CA ALA A 73 5.65 7.72 3.78
C ALA A 73 5.43 6.18 3.75
N CYS A 74 6.31 5.44 3.05
CA CYS A 74 6.29 3.98 3.04
C CYS A 74 6.60 3.36 4.40
N PHE A 75 7.56 3.93 5.13
CA PHE A 75 7.88 3.47 6.49
C PHE A 75 6.66 3.65 7.40
N SER A 76 6.00 4.80 7.37
CA SER A 76 4.79 5.03 8.16
C SER A 76 3.67 4.06 7.76
N LEU A 77 3.41 3.91 6.46
CA LEU A 77 2.38 3.00 5.94
C LEU A 77 2.59 1.54 6.40
N LEU A 78 3.83 1.07 6.41
CA LEU A 78 4.16 -0.33 6.71
C LEU A 78 4.50 -0.61 8.17
N THR A 79 4.56 0.42 9.02
CA THR A 79 4.86 0.24 10.46
C THR A 79 3.78 0.78 11.38
N GLY A 80 2.93 1.69 10.88
CA GLY A 80 1.96 2.43 11.69
C GLY A 80 2.59 3.50 12.58
N LEU A 81 3.84 3.88 12.31
CA LEU A 81 4.60 4.87 13.10
C LEU A 81 4.78 6.18 12.34
N ALA A 82 4.88 7.29 13.05
CA ALA A 82 5.17 8.60 12.47
C ALA A 82 6.64 8.71 12.00
N PRO A 83 6.98 9.64 11.08
CA PRO A 83 8.34 9.84 10.56
C PRO A 83 9.43 9.97 11.61
N ARG A 84 9.10 10.63 12.73
CA ARG A 84 9.99 10.81 13.87
C ARG A 84 10.32 9.50 14.59
N GLU A 85 9.37 8.58 14.68
CA GLU A 85 9.51 7.33 15.43
C GLU A 85 10.32 6.29 14.67
N HIS A 86 10.10 6.18 13.35
CA HIS A 86 10.89 5.30 12.49
C HIS A 86 12.10 5.98 11.85
N GLN A 87 12.35 7.25 12.17
CA GLN A 87 13.49 8.06 11.73
C GLN A 87 13.62 8.17 10.20
N GLY A 88 12.50 8.11 9.46
CA GLY A 88 12.50 7.97 8.00
C GLY A 88 13.05 9.18 7.24
N GLU A 89 13.25 10.30 7.93
CA GLU A 89 13.94 11.48 7.39
C GLU A 89 15.47 11.40 7.52
N SER A 90 15.97 10.56 8.44
CA SER A 90 17.38 10.46 8.79
C SER A 90 18.04 9.17 8.31
N VAL A 91 17.26 8.11 8.09
CA VAL A 91 17.77 6.80 7.66
C VAL A 91 17.23 6.38 6.30
N ARG A 92 18.02 5.61 5.57
CA ARG A 92 17.63 5.02 4.27
C ARG A 92 17.08 3.61 4.38
N THR A 93 17.25 2.97 5.53
CA THR A 93 16.85 1.59 5.82
C THR A 93 16.09 1.57 7.13
N LEU A 94 14.94 0.91 7.14
CA LEU A 94 14.09 0.79 8.31
C LEU A 94 14.87 0.06 9.41
N PRO A 95 14.96 0.63 10.63
CA PRO A 95 15.65 -0.03 11.74
C PRO A 95 15.11 -1.45 11.98
N PRO A 96 15.97 -2.48 12.10
CA PRO A 96 15.53 -3.87 12.23
C PRO A 96 14.60 -4.13 13.43
N ALA A 97 14.75 -3.34 14.49
CA ALA A 97 13.92 -3.44 15.70
C ALA A 97 12.46 -3.03 15.49
N ILE A 98 12.16 -2.27 14.43
CA ILE A 98 10.80 -1.87 14.09
C ILE A 98 10.20 -2.95 13.17
N PRO A 99 9.15 -3.66 13.60
CA PRO A 99 8.53 -4.68 12.77
C PRO A 99 7.69 -4.05 11.65
N THR A 100 7.69 -4.67 10.47
CA THR A 100 6.76 -4.31 9.38
C THR A 100 5.40 -4.99 9.58
N LEU A 101 4.36 -4.43 8.94
CA LEU A 101 3.04 -5.04 8.83
C LEU A 101 3.13 -6.47 8.27
N ALA A 102 4.00 -6.69 7.28
CA ALA A 102 4.22 -8.00 6.69
C ALA A 102 4.82 -8.99 7.70
N GLU A 103 5.81 -8.59 8.50
CA GLU A 103 6.38 -9.44 9.56
C GLU A 103 5.34 -9.79 10.62
N VAL A 104 4.48 -8.82 10.99
CA VAL A 104 3.37 -9.05 11.93
C VAL A 104 2.36 -10.06 11.37
N LEU A 105 1.95 -9.91 10.10
CA LEU A 105 0.99 -10.82 9.46
C LEU A 105 1.57 -12.21 9.23
N GLN A 106 2.84 -12.30 8.81
CA GLN A 106 3.54 -13.57 8.65
C GLN A 106 3.59 -14.36 9.96
N ARG A 107 3.90 -13.71 11.09
CA ARG A 107 3.86 -14.35 12.43
C ARG A 107 2.44 -14.82 12.83
N ARG A 108 1.39 -14.28 12.21
CA ARG A 108 -0.01 -14.69 12.40
C ARG A 108 -0.48 -15.74 11.38
N GLY A 109 0.43 -16.33 10.61
CA GLY A 109 0.14 -17.42 9.68
C GLY A 109 -0.33 -16.96 8.29
N TYR A 110 -0.16 -15.68 7.95
CA TYR A 110 -0.45 -15.22 6.58
C TYR A 110 0.66 -15.66 5.62
N ALA A 111 0.29 -16.17 4.45
CA ALA A 111 1.19 -16.19 3.31
C ALA A 111 1.40 -14.76 2.80
N THR A 112 2.64 -14.34 2.59
CA THR A 112 2.96 -12.95 2.28
C THR A 112 3.69 -12.80 0.95
N PHE A 113 3.24 -11.82 0.15
CA PHE A 113 3.82 -11.49 -1.15
C PHE A 113 3.97 -9.99 -1.33
N GLY A 114 5.08 -9.57 -1.94
CA GLY A 114 5.32 -8.19 -2.35
C GLY A 114 5.75 -8.08 -3.81
N ALA A 115 5.23 -7.08 -4.50
CA ALA A 115 5.78 -6.61 -5.76
C ALA A 115 5.91 -5.08 -5.76
N SER A 116 7.06 -4.56 -6.19
CA SER A 116 7.30 -3.11 -6.24
C SER A 116 8.09 -2.70 -7.47
N GLY A 117 7.68 -1.57 -8.06
CA GLY A 117 8.44 -0.88 -9.10
C GLY A 117 9.42 0.13 -8.51
N ASN A 118 9.30 0.45 -7.22
CA ASN A 118 10.06 1.50 -6.55
C ASN A 118 11.22 0.89 -5.75
N ASP A 119 12.44 1.36 -6.02
CA ASP A 119 13.65 0.99 -5.26
C ASP A 119 13.54 1.33 -3.77
N PHE A 120 12.74 2.33 -3.40
CA PHE A 120 12.49 2.68 -2.01
C PHE A 120 11.62 1.67 -1.27
N VAL A 121 10.91 0.79 -1.98
CA VAL A 121 10.09 -0.27 -1.39
C VAL A 121 10.70 -1.61 -1.80
N GLY A 122 11.63 -2.11 -0.98
CA GLY A 122 12.33 -3.37 -1.24
C GLY A 122 13.57 -3.59 -0.37
N PRO A 123 14.43 -4.57 -0.72
CA PRO A 123 15.61 -5.00 0.04
C PRO A 123 16.57 -3.92 0.50
N ARG A 124 16.69 -2.84 -0.27
CA ARG A 124 17.62 -1.74 0.06
C ARG A 124 17.16 -0.92 1.27
N THR A 125 15.86 -0.96 1.56
CA THR A 125 15.23 -0.16 2.61
C THR A 125 14.67 -1.01 3.74
N GLY A 126 14.69 -2.34 3.61
CA GLY A 126 14.22 -3.27 4.63
C GLY A 126 12.69 -3.35 4.73
N LEU A 127 11.96 -2.80 3.75
CA LEU A 127 10.49 -2.83 3.68
C LEU A 127 9.93 -4.15 3.15
N GLU A 128 10.76 -4.96 2.51
CA GLU A 128 10.41 -6.31 2.07
C GLU A 128 10.38 -7.33 3.20
N ARG A 129 10.94 -6.99 4.38
CA ARG A 129 10.95 -7.89 5.53
C ARG A 129 9.55 -8.39 5.85
N GLY A 130 9.42 -9.70 6.05
CA GLY A 130 8.14 -10.36 6.28
C GLY A 130 7.35 -10.72 5.01
N LEU A 131 7.79 -10.29 3.81
CA LEU A 131 7.24 -10.73 2.53
C LEU A 131 8.00 -11.98 2.07
N ALA A 132 7.42 -13.17 2.28
CA ALA A 132 8.05 -14.46 1.98
C ALA A 132 8.43 -14.58 0.49
N THR A 133 7.68 -13.93 -0.39
CA THR A 133 8.05 -13.74 -1.79
C THR A 133 8.04 -12.26 -2.11
N PHE A 134 9.17 -11.72 -2.58
CA PHE A 134 9.28 -10.34 -3.05
C PHE A 134 9.77 -10.29 -4.51
N ARG A 135 9.20 -9.39 -5.32
CA ARG A 135 9.56 -9.18 -6.73
C ARG A 135 9.70 -7.69 -7.02
N SER A 136 10.88 -7.26 -7.46
CA SER A 136 11.09 -5.94 -8.04
C SER A 136 11.05 -6.02 -9.57
N THR A 137 10.66 -4.94 -10.24
CA THR A 137 10.65 -4.92 -11.71
C THR A 137 12.09 -5.04 -12.24
N PRO A 138 12.31 -5.66 -13.41
CA PRO A 138 13.63 -5.62 -14.05
C PRO A 138 14.11 -4.19 -14.38
N GLN A 139 13.17 -3.23 -14.45
CA GLN A 139 13.40 -1.82 -14.73
C GLN A 139 13.62 -0.99 -13.45
N THR A 140 13.67 -1.60 -12.27
CA THR A 140 13.84 -0.87 -11.00
C THR A 140 15.14 -0.04 -11.07
N GLY A 141 15.03 1.27 -10.82
CA GLY A 141 16.13 2.24 -10.94
C GLY A 141 16.25 2.92 -12.31
N PHE A 142 15.82 2.28 -13.40
CA PHE A 142 15.78 2.92 -14.72
C PHE A 142 14.76 4.05 -14.75
N TRP A 143 13.58 3.85 -14.16
CA TRP A 143 12.55 4.89 -14.07
C TRP A 143 13.06 6.11 -13.30
N THR A 144 13.63 5.88 -12.11
CA THR A 144 14.21 6.93 -11.27
C THR A 144 15.32 7.69 -12.02
N GLN A 145 16.24 6.97 -12.67
CA GLN A 145 17.29 7.60 -13.48
C GLN A 145 16.72 8.35 -14.67
N ALA A 146 15.76 7.78 -15.40
CA ALA A 146 15.13 8.42 -16.56
C ALA A 146 14.35 9.67 -16.15
N PHE A 147 13.64 9.64 -15.02
CA PHE A 147 12.94 10.78 -14.45
C PHE A 147 13.90 11.92 -14.13
N TYR A 148 14.97 11.65 -13.38
CA TYR A 148 15.97 12.67 -13.05
C TYR A 148 16.77 13.14 -14.28
N ARG A 149 16.96 12.29 -15.29
CA ARG A 149 17.75 12.60 -16.49
C ARG A 149 16.98 13.33 -17.57
N TYR A 150 15.70 13.00 -17.77
CA TYR A 150 14.91 13.47 -18.91
C TYR A 150 13.72 14.35 -18.51
N GLY A 151 13.33 14.33 -17.23
CA GLY A 151 12.18 15.05 -16.72
C GLY A 151 10.83 14.42 -17.12
N PRO A 152 9.76 14.75 -16.38
CA PRO A 152 8.44 14.12 -16.54
C PRO A 152 7.83 14.31 -17.94
N GLN A 153 8.12 15.43 -18.60
CA GLN A 153 7.57 15.78 -19.91
C GLN A 153 8.07 14.86 -21.05
N ARG A 154 9.21 14.18 -20.87
CA ARG A 154 9.85 13.36 -21.91
C ARG A 154 9.70 11.86 -21.69
N MET A 155 9.18 11.41 -20.56
CA MET A 155 9.02 9.98 -20.26
C MET A 155 7.82 9.34 -20.95
N GLY A 156 6.77 10.12 -21.26
CA GLY A 156 5.55 9.62 -21.91
C GLY A 156 4.72 8.65 -21.04
N TRP A 157 3.58 8.22 -21.59
CA TRP A 157 2.63 7.27 -20.97
C TRP A 157 2.98 5.82 -21.40
N ALA A 158 4.07 5.27 -20.89
CA ALA A 158 4.45 3.87 -21.13
C ALA A 158 4.16 3.03 -19.88
N ASP A 159 4.03 1.71 -20.03
CA ASP A 159 4.01 0.75 -18.92
C ASP A 159 5.45 0.44 -18.49
N TRP A 160 5.80 0.90 -17.30
CA TRP A 160 7.10 0.87 -16.64
C TRP A 160 7.23 -0.32 -15.68
N GLY A 161 6.43 -1.36 -15.92
CA GLY A 161 6.45 -2.60 -15.16
C GLY A 161 5.21 -2.83 -14.32
N GLY A 162 4.21 -1.93 -14.37
CA GLY A 162 2.92 -2.09 -13.73
C GLY A 162 2.26 -3.41 -14.11
N ARG A 163 2.10 -3.69 -15.41
CA ARG A 163 1.48 -4.96 -15.86
C ARG A 163 2.31 -6.18 -15.45
N TRP A 164 3.64 -6.04 -15.48
CA TRP A 164 4.53 -7.11 -15.07
C TRP A 164 4.31 -7.45 -13.59
N MET A 165 4.26 -6.45 -12.69
CA MET A 165 4.01 -6.66 -11.26
C MET A 165 2.65 -7.27 -10.99
N THR A 166 1.60 -6.72 -11.61
CA THR A 166 0.24 -7.28 -11.51
C THR A 166 0.24 -8.75 -11.93
N SER A 167 0.91 -9.10 -13.03
CA SER A 167 1.00 -10.50 -13.48
C SER A 167 1.71 -11.41 -12.48
N ARG A 168 2.72 -10.92 -11.75
CA ARG A 168 3.44 -11.70 -10.72
C ARG A 168 2.54 -11.95 -9.52
N PHE A 169 1.81 -10.92 -9.07
CA PHE A 169 0.83 -11.06 -8.00
C PHE A 169 -0.30 -12.02 -8.38
N LEU A 170 -0.89 -11.86 -9.58
CA LEU A 170 -1.99 -12.71 -10.04
C LEU A 170 -1.60 -14.19 -10.16
N ARG A 171 -0.39 -14.49 -10.63
CA ARG A 171 0.11 -15.88 -10.65
C ARG A 171 0.30 -16.45 -9.25
N TRP A 172 0.81 -15.63 -8.32
CA TRP A 172 1.02 -16.07 -6.95
C TRP A 172 -0.31 -16.30 -6.22
N VAL A 173 -1.26 -15.37 -6.32
CA VAL A 173 -2.51 -15.42 -5.55
C VAL A 173 -3.41 -16.59 -5.95
N GLN A 174 -3.28 -17.08 -7.20
CA GLN A 174 -3.96 -18.30 -7.67
C GLN A 174 -3.54 -19.57 -6.93
N GLN A 175 -2.36 -19.56 -6.30
CA GLN A 175 -1.78 -20.71 -5.60
C GLN A 175 -1.56 -20.44 -4.09
N ALA A 176 -1.80 -19.21 -3.63
CA ALA A 176 -1.51 -18.81 -2.26
C ALA A 176 -2.48 -19.47 -1.28
N PRO A 177 -1.99 -20.09 -0.18
CA PRO A 177 -2.87 -20.58 0.88
C PRO A 177 -3.55 -19.39 1.58
N ARG A 178 -4.73 -19.63 2.15
CA ARG A 178 -5.44 -18.64 2.95
C ARG A 178 -5.11 -18.81 4.44
N PRO A 179 -4.96 -17.72 5.22
CA PRO A 179 -5.06 -16.33 4.77
C PRO A 179 -3.78 -15.85 4.07
N TRP A 180 -3.90 -14.84 3.21
CA TRP A 180 -2.75 -14.21 2.55
C TRP A 180 -2.76 -12.69 2.63
N PHE A 181 -1.56 -12.10 2.55
CA PHE A 181 -1.30 -10.67 2.45
C PHE A 181 -0.49 -10.37 1.20
N GLY A 182 -1.01 -9.49 0.34
CA GLY A 182 -0.32 -8.99 -0.85
C GLY A 182 -0.03 -7.50 -0.73
N LEU A 183 1.20 -7.10 -0.99
CA LEU A 183 1.62 -5.72 -1.23
C LEU A 183 1.94 -5.54 -2.71
N VAL A 184 1.23 -4.67 -3.41
CA VAL A 184 1.50 -4.37 -4.83
C VAL A 184 1.67 -2.86 -4.99
N TRP A 185 2.88 -2.44 -5.34
CA TRP A 185 3.28 -1.04 -5.46
C TRP A 185 3.54 -0.64 -6.91
N HIS A 186 2.65 0.16 -7.47
CA HIS A 186 2.77 0.73 -8.81
C HIS A 186 3.45 2.09 -8.76
N ASN A 187 4.41 2.35 -9.66
CA ASN A 187 5.13 3.63 -9.74
C ASN A 187 4.49 4.64 -10.70
N GLU A 188 3.42 4.23 -11.35
CA GLU A 188 2.82 4.95 -12.45
C GLU A 188 1.49 5.52 -11.95
N PRO A 189 1.30 6.84 -12.03
CA PRO A 189 0.04 7.48 -11.67
C PRO A 189 -1.08 7.18 -12.69
#